data_AF-A0A7J5ZS45-F1
#
_entry.id   AF-A0A7J5ZS45-F1
#
_cell.length_a   1.000
_cell.length_b   1.000
_cell.length_c   1.000
_cell.angle_alpha   90.00
_cell.angle_beta   90.00
_cell.angle_gamma   90.00
#
_symmetry.space_group_name_H-M   'P 1'
#
loop_
_entity.id
_entity.type
_entity.pdbx_description
1 polymer ?
#
loop_
_entity_poly.entity_id
_entity_poly.type
_entity_poly.pdbx_seq_one_letter_code
_entity_poly.pdbx_strand_id
1 'polypeptide(L)'
;MEECSSEESLNSRLSAPSLSSSSTSRSERCSPARTPTAPGSDPDNSTPLRQVRGKTPAKDELELLVKEVVQIEAEDVTYICPFVGAVRGTLTVTNYRLFFRSVNREPLFVLDLPLGVISRVEKIGGASSRGDVSYGLVCKDMRNLRFVHKQPDDSLKKSVFDVMNKFAFPLSNNLSLFAFEYNQVFPENGWKVYDALAEYKRQGLPNESWRISKVNDRYELCDSYPATLVVPVTVTDDELRRVATFRARGRIPVLSWLHPQSQAAVVRSGQPMSGVSGKRCRDDEKLLQAVMDANAQSHKLFIFDARPSSNAAANKVSSPRACKQPQSITEPPPCSTV
;
A
#
# COMPACT_ATOMS: atom_id res chain seq x y z
N MET A 1 -4.56 51.95 26.98
CA MET A 1 -5.79 52.74 26.80
C MET A 1 -6.33 52.35 25.45
N GLU A 2 -7.57 51.87 25.46
CA GLU A 2 -8.49 51.65 24.33
C GLU A 2 -8.05 50.61 23.26
N GLU A 3 -8.87 49.66 22.81
CA GLU A 3 -10.29 49.40 23.08
C GLU A 3 -10.58 47.93 22.77
N CYS A 4 -11.40 47.31 23.60
CA CYS A 4 -11.98 45.99 23.42
C CYS A 4 -13.40 46.23 22.87
N SER A 5 -13.75 45.63 21.73
CA SER A 5 -15.14 45.58 21.26
C SER A 5 -15.58 44.13 21.07
N SER A 6 -16.73 43.89 21.68
CA SER A 6 -17.45 42.65 21.88
C SER A 6 -18.35 42.25 20.70
N GLU A 7 -18.56 40.94 20.60
CA GLU A 7 -19.74 40.18 20.16
C GLU A 7 -20.67 40.73 19.06
N GLU A 8 -21.00 39.88 18.08
CA GLU A 8 -22.40 39.50 17.85
C GLU A 8 -22.56 38.22 17.01
N SER A 9 -23.43 37.35 17.52
CA SER A 9 -23.95 36.14 16.88
C SER A 9 -25.09 36.48 15.92
N LEU A 10 -25.09 35.92 14.71
CA LEU A 10 -26.28 35.89 13.85
C LEU A 10 -26.45 34.49 13.23
N ASN A 11 -27.40 33.74 13.80
CA ASN A 11 -28.09 32.66 13.11
C ASN A 11 -29.09 33.28 12.12
N SER A 12 -28.98 32.97 10.83
CA SER A 12 -30.14 32.98 9.95
C SER A 12 -29.97 32.01 8.77
N ARG A 13 -31.14 31.46 8.41
CA ARG A 13 -31.41 30.35 7.49
C ARG A 13 -31.06 30.70 6.03
N LEU A 14 -30.74 29.69 5.21
CA LEU A 14 -31.53 29.27 4.03
C LEU A 14 -30.80 28.22 3.17
N SER A 15 -31.52 27.12 2.94
CA SER A 15 -31.72 26.39 1.68
C SER A 15 -30.54 25.88 0.85
N ALA A 16 -30.45 24.54 0.80
CA ALA A 16 -29.84 23.78 -0.28
C ALA A 16 -30.66 23.89 -1.59
N PRO A 17 -29.99 23.81 -2.75
CA PRO A 17 -30.58 23.24 -3.95
C PRO A 17 -29.90 21.91 -4.30
N SER A 18 -30.75 20.89 -4.39
CA SER A 18 -30.54 19.64 -5.09
C SER A 18 -30.37 19.86 -6.60
N LEU A 19 -29.32 19.31 -7.20
CA LEU A 19 -29.28 19.08 -8.64
C LEU A 19 -28.84 17.65 -8.93
N SER A 20 -29.83 16.82 -9.22
CA SER A 20 -29.72 15.58 -9.98
C SER A 20 -29.27 15.89 -11.41
N SER A 21 -28.25 15.19 -11.90
CA SER A 21 -28.13 14.94 -13.34
C SER A 21 -27.63 13.52 -13.59
N SER A 22 -28.57 12.71 -14.06
CA SER A 22 -28.34 11.48 -14.80
C SER A 22 -27.84 11.83 -16.20
N SER A 23 -26.73 11.25 -16.64
CA SER A 23 -26.55 10.95 -18.05
C SER A 23 -25.67 9.71 -18.23
N THR A 24 -26.30 8.69 -18.79
CA THR A 24 -25.73 7.50 -19.37
C THR A 24 -25.07 7.84 -20.71
N SER A 25 -23.85 7.38 -20.97
CA SER A 25 -23.38 7.19 -22.34
C SER A 25 -22.68 5.84 -22.47
N ARG A 26 -23.30 5.03 -23.33
CA ARG A 26 -22.88 3.69 -23.74
C ARG A 26 -21.78 3.78 -24.79
N SER A 27 -20.82 2.87 -24.66
CA SER A 27 -20.05 2.15 -25.69
C SER A 27 -20.04 2.70 -27.11
N GLU A 28 -18.85 3.06 -27.59
CA GLU A 28 -18.48 2.88 -28.99
C GLU A 28 -17.42 1.79 -29.14
N ARG A 29 -17.63 1.00 -30.18
CA ARG A 29 -17.13 -0.33 -30.45
C ARG A 29 -15.91 -0.18 -31.37
N CYS A 30 -14.71 -0.52 -30.90
CA CYS A 30 -13.52 -0.52 -31.74
C CYS A 30 -13.31 -1.91 -32.34
N SER A 31 -13.46 -2.02 -33.66
CA SER A 31 -13.27 -3.24 -34.46
C SER A 31 -11.78 -3.59 -34.59
N PRO A 32 -11.36 -4.86 -34.54
CA PRO A 32 -9.99 -5.23 -34.83
C PRO A 32 -9.75 -5.32 -36.35
N ALA A 33 -8.59 -4.81 -36.76
CA ALA A 33 -8.10 -4.78 -38.12
C ALA A 33 -7.82 -6.20 -38.68
N ARG A 34 -8.15 -6.38 -39.97
CA ARG A 34 -7.82 -7.53 -40.81
C ARG A 34 -6.30 -7.70 -40.92
N THR A 35 -5.79 -8.91 -40.68
CA THR A 35 -4.48 -9.37 -41.14
C THR A 35 -4.62 -10.20 -42.43
N PRO A 36 -3.65 -10.12 -43.36
CA PRO A 36 -3.75 -10.75 -44.68
C PRO A 36 -3.33 -12.23 -44.66
N THR A 37 -4.04 -13.04 -45.44
CA THR A 37 -3.76 -14.46 -45.73
C THR A 37 -2.72 -14.64 -46.85
N ALA A 38 -1.86 -15.64 -46.72
CA ALA A 38 -1.10 -16.27 -47.82
C ALA A 38 -0.95 -17.79 -47.56
N PRO A 39 -0.70 -18.64 -48.59
CA PRO A 39 -1.22 -20.00 -48.65
C PRO A 39 -0.18 -21.16 -48.52
N GLY A 40 -0.64 -22.31 -48.02
CA GLY A 40 -0.34 -23.66 -48.54
C GLY A 40 0.82 -24.50 -47.97
N SER A 41 0.64 -25.83 -48.06
CA SER A 41 1.52 -27.00 -47.79
C SER A 41 1.73 -27.39 -46.31
N ASP A 42 1.65 -28.64 -45.83
CA ASP A 42 1.25 -29.98 -46.29
C ASP A 42 0.96 -30.83 -45.02
N PRO A 43 0.31 -32.01 -45.09
CA PRO A 43 -0.12 -32.77 -43.92
C PRO A 43 0.97 -33.77 -43.48
N ASP A 44 1.23 -33.89 -42.17
CA ASP A 44 1.86 -35.10 -41.67
C ASP A 44 1.39 -35.52 -40.27
N ASN A 45 1.46 -36.82 -40.10
CA ASN A 45 0.71 -37.72 -39.26
C ASN A 45 1.32 -37.83 -37.85
N SER A 46 0.54 -37.62 -36.78
CA SER A 46 0.92 -38.09 -35.44
C SER A 46 -0.28 -38.47 -34.57
N THR A 47 -0.24 -39.73 -34.15
CA THR A 47 -1.06 -40.53 -33.24
C THR A 47 -1.73 -39.79 -32.06
N PRO A 48 -2.99 -40.12 -31.68
CA PRO A 48 -3.69 -39.42 -30.61
C PRO A 48 -3.14 -39.82 -29.23
N LEU A 49 -2.49 -38.88 -28.55
CA LEU A 49 -2.24 -38.98 -27.11
C LEU A 49 -3.57 -38.82 -26.37
N ARG A 50 -3.95 -39.88 -25.65
CA ARG A 50 -5.09 -39.96 -24.74
C ARG A 50 -5.03 -38.81 -23.74
N GLN A 51 -5.79 -37.75 -24.00
CA GLN A 51 -5.92 -36.59 -23.13
C GLN A 51 -6.62 -37.05 -21.85
N VAL A 52 -5.87 -37.12 -20.74
CA VAL A 52 -6.45 -37.23 -19.41
C VAL A 52 -7.23 -35.93 -19.20
N ARG A 53 -8.56 -36.04 -19.26
CA ARG A 53 -9.51 -34.97 -18.94
C ARG A 53 -9.31 -34.59 -17.48
N GLY A 54 -8.44 -33.62 -17.21
CA GLY A 54 -8.46 -32.89 -15.96
C GLY A 54 -9.83 -32.23 -15.85
N LYS A 55 -10.64 -32.64 -14.86
CA LYS A 55 -11.87 -31.94 -14.53
C LYS A 55 -11.46 -30.52 -14.11
N THR A 56 -11.86 -29.52 -14.89
CA THR A 56 -11.87 -28.14 -14.44
C THR A 56 -12.77 -28.08 -13.20
N PRO A 57 -12.32 -27.61 -12.04
CA PRO A 57 -13.18 -27.49 -10.88
C PRO A 57 -14.34 -26.54 -11.21
N ALA A 58 -15.53 -26.82 -10.64
CA ALA A 58 -16.63 -25.89 -10.76
C ALA A 58 -16.24 -24.58 -10.07
N LYS A 59 -16.67 -23.42 -10.62
CA LYS A 59 -16.34 -22.06 -10.13
C LYS A 59 -16.70 -21.78 -8.66
N ASP A 60 -17.34 -22.73 -8.00
CA ASP A 60 -17.97 -22.61 -6.69
C ASP A 60 -17.30 -23.48 -5.61
N GLU A 61 -16.21 -24.16 -5.96
CA GLU A 61 -15.38 -24.95 -5.04
C GLU A 61 -14.12 -24.18 -4.62
N LEU A 62 -13.64 -24.41 -3.39
CA LEU A 62 -12.43 -23.75 -2.88
C LEU A 62 -11.19 -24.34 -3.54
N GLU A 63 -10.66 -23.64 -4.54
CA GLU A 63 -9.34 -23.94 -5.10
C GLU A 63 -8.24 -23.32 -4.21
N LEU A 64 -7.49 -24.18 -3.51
CA LEU A 64 -6.38 -23.74 -2.67
C LEU A 64 -5.20 -23.28 -3.53
N LEU A 65 -4.62 -22.12 -3.19
CA LEU A 65 -3.34 -21.71 -3.75
C LEU A 65 -2.22 -22.64 -3.31
N VAL A 66 -1.08 -22.57 -4.00
CA VAL A 66 0.13 -23.29 -3.57
C VAL A 66 0.49 -22.86 -2.15
N LYS A 67 0.64 -23.84 -1.25
CA LYS A 67 0.89 -23.67 0.20
C LYS A 67 -0.26 -23.05 1.00
N GLU A 68 -1.42 -22.84 0.38
CA GLU A 68 -2.65 -22.56 1.12
C GLU A 68 -3.17 -23.84 1.77
N VAL A 69 -3.46 -23.78 3.07
CA VAL A 69 -3.88 -24.92 3.89
C VAL A 69 -5.11 -24.55 4.70
N VAL A 70 -6.14 -25.39 4.64
CA VAL A 70 -7.34 -25.28 5.47
C VAL A 70 -6.98 -25.46 6.94
N GLN A 71 -7.36 -24.49 7.77
CA GLN A 71 -7.10 -24.48 9.20
C GLN A 71 -8.32 -24.93 10.00
N ILE A 72 -9.51 -24.59 9.51
CA ILE A 72 -10.79 -25.05 10.04
C ILE A 72 -11.86 -24.98 8.96
N GLU A 73 -12.79 -25.92 9.02
CA GLU A 73 -14.04 -25.90 8.28
C GLU A 73 -15.19 -26.04 9.28
N ALA A 74 -16.22 -25.20 9.11
CA ALA A 74 -17.41 -25.18 9.93
C ALA A 74 -18.64 -25.24 9.02
N GLU A 75 -19.41 -26.30 9.15
CA GLU A 75 -20.71 -26.45 8.51
C GLU A 75 -21.78 -25.68 9.28
N ASP A 76 -22.94 -25.49 8.64
CA ASP A 76 -24.11 -24.86 9.25
C ASP A 76 -23.88 -23.44 9.79
N VAL A 77 -22.92 -22.72 9.22
CA VAL A 77 -22.68 -21.31 9.51
C VAL A 77 -23.67 -20.46 8.75
N THR A 78 -24.29 -19.50 9.43
CA THR A 78 -25.19 -18.52 8.83
C THR A 78 -24.48 -17.20 8.64
N TYR A 79 -24.23 -16.82 7.39
CA TYR A 79 -23.83 -15.47 7.02
C TYR A 79 -25.07 -14.55 6.99
N ILE A 80 -25.02 -13.45 7.72
CA ILE A 80 -26.08 -12.43 7.71
C ILE A 80 -25.73 -11.41 6.63
N CYS A 81 -26.18 -11.67 5.40
CA CYS A 81 -25.96 -10.76 4.28
C CYS A 81 -26.87 -9.53 4.43
N PRO A 82 -26.32 -8.30 4.42
CA PRO A 82 -27.15 -7.08 4.48
C PRO A 82 -28.13 -6.93 3.30
N PHE A 83 -27.87 -7.61 2.19
CA PHE A 83 -28.62 -7.43 0.94
C PHE A 83 -29.65 -8.54 0.66
N VAL A 84 -29.32 -9.79 1.00
CA VAL A 84 -30.17 -10.97 0.68
C VAL A 84 -30.64 -11.74 1.92
N GLY A 85 -30.37 -11.20 3.12
CA GLY A 85 -30.73 -11.79 4.40
C GLY A 85 -29.80 -12.94 4.82
N ALA A 86 -30.31 -13.80 5.70
CA ALA A 86 -29.56 -14.93 6.23
C ALA A 86 -29.30 -15.99 5.14
N VAL A 87 -28.04 -16.42 5.05
CA VAL A 87 -27.57 -17.46 4.13
C VAL A 87 -26.83 -18.51 4.96
N ARG A 88 -27.36 -19.73 5.01
CA ARG A 88 -26.70 -20.87 5.69
C ARG A 88 -25.79 -21.61 4.73
N GLY A 89 -24.59 -21.97 5.17
CA GLY A 89 -23.59 -22.61 4.34
C GLY A 89 -22.39 -23.10 5.13
N THR A 90 -21.31 -23.39 4.42
CA THR A 90 -20.04 -23.84 4.98
C THR A 90 -19.04 -22.70 4.96
N LEU A 91 -18.37 -22.50 6.09
CA LEU A 91 -17.28 -21.56 6.24
C LEU A 91 -15.95 -22.30 6.40
N THR A 92 -15.01 -21.96 5.54
CA THR A 92 -13.64 -22.46 5.57
C THR A 92 -12.69 -21.31 5.86
N VAL A 93 -11.74 -21.51 6.76
CA VAL A 93 -10.65 -20.55 7.02
C VAL A 93 -9.34 -21.25 6.71
N THR A 94 -8.54 -20.64 5.85
CA THR A 94 -7.18 -21.09 5.50
C THR A 94 -6.14 -20.23 6.20
N ASN A 95 -4.85 -20.47 5.93
CA ASN A 95 -3.77 -19.54 6.29
C ASN A 95 -3.73 -18.26 5.41
N TYR A 96 -4.62 -18.12 4.42
CA TYR A 96 -4.65 -16.97 3.50
C TYR A 96 -6.01 -16.26 3.45
N ARG A 97 -7.12 -17.00 3.38
CA ARG A 97 -8.47 -16.46 3.15
C ARG A 97 -9.51 -17.10 4.05
N LEU A 98 -10.61 -16.36 4.21
CA LEU A 98 -11.90 -16.87 4.62
C LEU A 98 -12.72 -17.14 3.35
N PHE A 99 -13.31 -18.32 3.26
CA PHE A 99 -14.15 -18.73 2.15
C PHE A 99 -15.48 -19.25 2.70
N PHE A 100 -16.59 -18.62 2.32
CA PHE A 100 -17.93 -19.05 2.68
C PHE A 100 -18.71 -19.42 1.43
N ARG A 101 -19.38 -20.58 1.43
CA ARG A 101 -20.24 -21.01 0.33
C ARG A 101 -21.57 -21.55 0.82
N SER A 102 -22.64 -21.30 0.07
CA SER A 102 -23.96 -21.90 0.30
C SER A 102 -24.44 -22.61 -0.97
N VAL A 103 -24.67 -23.92 -0.85
CA VAL A 103 -25.16 -24.77 -1.95
C VAL A 103 -26.69 -24.80 -2.09
N ASN A 104 -27.40 -24.21 -1.12
CA ASN A 104 -28.86 -24.27 -1.05
C ASN A 104 -29.55 -23.09 -1.77
N ARG A 105 -28.82 -22.33 -2.60
CA ARG A 105 -29.32 -21.19 -3.37
C ARG A 105 -28.84 -21.26 -4.81
N GLU A 106 -29.68 -20.78 -5.73
CA GLU A 106 -29.33 -20.52 -7.13
C GLU A 106 -29.49 -19.02 -7.45
N PRO A 107 -28.44 -18.34 -7.95
CA PRO A 107 -27.07 -18.82 -8.10
C PRO A 107 -26.41 -19.10 -6.73
N LEU A 108 -25.37 -19.93 -6.74
CA LEU A 108 -24.61 -20.29 -5.55
C LEU A 108 -24.06 -19.02 -4.88
N PHE A 109 -24.19 -18.95 -3.56
CA PHE A 109 -23.65 -17.82 -2.81
C PHE A 109 -22.23 -18.15 -2.38
N VAL A 110 -21.25 -17.39 -2.88
CA VAL A 110 -19.83 -17.51 -2.51
C VAL A 110 -19.33 -16.17 -1.99
N LEU A 111 -18.58 -16.22 -0.90
CA LEU A 111 -17.88 -15.09 -0.31
C LEU A 111 -16.43 -15.51 -0.07
N ASP A 112 -15.54 -14.99 -0.89
CA ASP A 112 -14.09 -15.17 -0.79
C ASP A 112 -13.46 -13.86 -0.26
N LEU A 113 -12.73 -13.95 0.85
CA LEU A 113 -12.14 -12.82 1.55
C LEU A 113 -10.71 -13.15 2.03
N PRO A 114 -9.66 -12.54 1.44
CA PRO A 114 -8.31 -12.63 1.99
C PRO A 114 -8.26 -12.12 3.44
N LEU A 115 -7.66 -12.89 4.34
CA LEU A 115 -7.62 -12.58 5.77
C LEU A 115 -6.92 -11.25 6.07
N GLY A 116 -5.95 -10.85 5.23
CA GLY A 116 -5.26 -9.56 5.37
C GLY A 116 -6.16 -8.32 5.22
N VAL A 117 -7.38 -8.49 4.68
CA VAL A 117 -8.39 -7.44 4.58
C VAL A 117 -9.12 -7.23 5.91
N ILE A 118 -9.12 -8.21 6.81
CA ILE A 118 -9.77 -8.09 8.12
C ILE A 118 -8.98 -7.08 8.97
N SER A 119 -9.69 -6.08 9.49
CA SER A 119 -9.14 -5.10 10.43
C SER A 119 -9.40 -5.50 11.88
N ARG A 120 -10.55 -6.13 12.16
CA ARG A 120 -10.96 -6.53 13.50
C ARG A 120 -11.93 -7.71 13.44
N VAL A 121 -11.82 -8.61 14.42
CA VAL A 121 -12.76 -9.70 14.66
C VAL A 121 -13.44 -9.45 16.02
N GLU A 122 -14.77 -9.45 16.05
CA GLU A 122 -15.55 -9.16 17.26
C GLU A 122 -16.49 -10.32 17.57
N LYS A 123 -16.51 -10.79 18.82
CA LYS A 123 -17.60 -11.69 19.27
C LYS A 123 -18.86 -10.84 19.47
N ILE A 124 -19.98 -11.32 18.95
CA ILE A 124 -21.29 -10.70 19.05
C ILE A 124 -22.20 -11.67 19.80
N GLY A 125 -22.80 -11.22 20.90
CA GLY A 125 -23.54 -12.07 21.84
C GLY A 125 -22.74 -12.41 23.10
N GLY A 126 -23.43 -12.90 24.13
CA GLY A 126 -22.86 -13.21 25.46
C GLY A 126 -23.50 -14.45 26.07
N ALA A 127 -23.22 -14.74 27.34
CA ALA A 127 -23.63 -15.97 28.06
C ALA A 127 -25.15 -16.31 28.05
N SER A 128 -26.00 -15.41 27.55
CA SER A 128 -27.45 -15.59 27.39
C SER A 128 -27.88 -16.00 25.96
N SER A 129 -26.97 -16.08 24.98
CA SER A 129 -27.30 -16.65 23.67
C SER A 129 -27.44 -18.16 23.81
N ARG A 130 -28.57 -18.70 23.36
CA ARG A 130 -28.99 -20.11 23.50
C ARG A 130 -28.11 -21.09 22.69
N GLY A 131 -26.80 -21.12 22.95
CA GLY A 131 -25.82 -21.97 22.25
C GLY A 131 -25.26 -21.40 20.94
N ASP A 132 -25.79 -20.26 20.46
CA ASP A 132 -25.32 -19.61 19.23
C ASP A 132 -24.18 -18.63 19.53
N VAL A 133 -23.11 -18.72 18.75
CA VAL A 133 -21.98 -17.80 18.71
C VAL A 133 -22.08 -16.96 17.45
N SER A 134 -22.14 -15.64 17.61
CA SER A 134 -21.97 -14.72 16.49
C SER A 134 -20.63 -14.04 16.55
N TYR A 135 -20.08 -13.72 15.38
CA TYR A 135 -18.96 -12.82 15.27
C TYR A 135 -19.09 -11.89 14.06
N GLY A 136 -18.53 -10.71 14.22
CA GLY A 136 -18.45 -9.66 13.21
C GLY A 136 -17.01 -9.48 12.74
N LEU A 137 -16.85 -9.25 11.43
CA LEU A 137 -15.59 -8.91 10.79
C LEU A 137 -15.70 -7.49 10.26
N VAL A 138 -14.85 -6.60 10.77
CA VAL A 138 -14.68 -5.25 10.21
C VAL A 138 -13.53 -5.32 9.22
N CYS A 139 -13.80 -4.96 7.96
CA CYS A 139 -12.85 -5.13 6.86
C CYS A 139 -12.31 -3.78 6.37
N LYS A 140 -11.07 -3.78 5.85
CA LYS A 140 -10.38 -2.62 5.28
C LYS A 140 -10.96 -2.17 3.94
N ASP A 141 -11.74 -3.03 3.30
CA ASP A 141 -12.42 -2.76 2.03
C ASP A 141 -13.86 -2.24 2.23
N MET A 142 -14.11 -1.57 3.37
CA MET A 142 -15.37 -0.93 3.73
C MET A 142 -16.55 -1.89 3.94
N ARG A 143 -16.29 -3.20 4.09
CA ARG A 143 -17.32 -4.20 4.39
C ARG A 143 -17.36 -4.55 5.87
N ASN A 144 -18.56 -4.89 6.35
CA ASN A 144 -18.76 -5.54 7.64
C ASN A 144 -19.50 -6.86 7.41
N LEU A 145 -18.92 -7.96 7.87
CA LEU A 145 -19.46 -9.31 7.66
C LEU A 145 -19.88 -9.88 9.01
N ARG A 146 -21.05 -10.52 9.09
CA ARG A 146 -21.53 -11.15 10.31
C ARG A 146 -21.85 -12.60 10.05
N PHE A 147 -21.32 -13.46 10.91
CA PHE A 147 -21.60 -14.89 10.89
C PHE A 147 -22.18 -15.33 12.23
N VAL A 148 -22.98 -16.38 12.18
CA VAL A 148 -23.62 -17.01 13.34
C VAL A 148 -23.46 -18.51 13.17
N HIS A 149 -22.99 -19.21 14.20
CA HIS A 149 -22.94 -20.67 14.20
C HIS A 149 -23.14 -21.21 15.61
N LYS A 150 -23.52 -22.48 15.73
CA LYS A 150 -23.59 -23.14 17.03
C LYS A 150 -22.19 -23.42 17.55
N GLN A 151 -21.95 -23.16 18.84
CA GLN A 151 -20.69 -23.56 19.43
C GLN A 151 -20.59 -25.10 19.41
N PRO A 152 -19.44 -25.69 19.06
CA PRO A 152 -19.26 -27.12 19.25
C PRO A 152 -19.39 -27.46 20.75
N ASP A 153 -20.11 -28.54 21.06
CA ASP A 153 -20.29 -29.02 22.45
C ASP A 153 -18.97 -29.49 23.09
N ASP A 154 -17.96 -29.75 22.26
CA ASP A 154 -16.63 -30.19 22.68
C ASP A 154 -15.69 -29.00 22.89
N SER A 155 -15.35 -28.72 24.15
CA SER A 155 -14.48 -27.62 24.57
C SER A 155 -13.04 -27.75 24.06
N LEU A 156 -12.63 -28.93 23.58
CA LEU A 156 -11.30 -29.15 23.00
C LEU A 156 -11.22 -28.74 21.52
N LYS A 157 -12.36 -28.54 20.84
CA LYS A 157 -12.38 -28.08 19.45
C LYS A 157 -12.03 -26.60 19.36
N LYS A 158 -11.06 -26.28 18.51
CA LYS A 158 -10.70 -24.90 18.18
C LYS A 158 -11.92 -24.15 17.65
N SER A 159 -12.24 -22.99 18.20
CA SER A 159 -13.33 -22.19 17.67
C SER A 159 -12.92 -21.51 16.37
N VAL A 160 -13.88 -21.32 15.45
CA VAL A 160 -13.67 -20.54 14.21
C VAL A 160 -13.13 -19.15 14.52
N PHE A 161 -13.63 -18.54 15.60
CA PHE A 161 -13.16 -17.25 16.08
C PHE A 161 -11.66 -17.26 16.39
N ASP A 162 -11.17 -18.25 17.14
CA ASP A 162 -9.76 -18.30 17.54
C ASP A 162 -8.84 -18.56 16.35
N VAL A 163 -9.25 -19.46 15.45
CA VAL A 163 -8.49 -19.74 14.21
C VAL A 163 -8.44 -18.50 13.33
N MET A 164 -9.57 -17.85 13.10
CA MET A 164 -9.63 -16.64 12.30
C MET A 164 -8.83 -15.49 12.92
N ASN A 165 -8.92 -15.28 14.24
CA ASN A 165 -8.12 -14.26 14.93
C ASN A 165 -6.61 -14.57 14.84
N LYS A 166 -6.22 -15.85 14.89
CA LYS A 166 -4.83 -16.28 14.73
C LYS A 166 -4.28 -15.99 13.33
N PHE A 167 -5.01 -16.40 12.28
CA PHE A 167 -4.52 -16.30 10.90
C PHE A 167 -4.81 -14.96 10.22
N ALA A 168 -5.78 -14.17 10.69
CA ALA A 168 -5.97 -12.79 10.22
C ALA A 168 -4.93 -11.81 10.76
N PHE A 169 -4.32 -12.13 11.90
CA PHE A 169 -3.29 -11.30 12.54
C PHE A 169 -2.01 -12.11 12.78
N PRO A 170 -1.35 -12.62 11.73
CA PRO A 170 -0.24 -13.55 11.86
C PRO A 170 0.92 -12.96 12.67
N LEU A 171 1.29 -11.69 12.44
CA LEU A 171 2.37 -11.02 13.16
C LEU A 171 2.10 -10.91 14.67
N SER A 172 0.85 -10.65 15.07
CA SER A 172 0.44 -10.62 16.48
C SER A 172 0.45 -12.00 17.14
N ASN A 173 0.48 -13.07 16.35
CA ASN A 173 0.45 -14.45 16.79
C ASN A 173 1.76 -15.21 16.50
N ASN A 174 2.87 -14.48 16.26
CA ASN A 174 4.18 -15.03 15.95
C ASN A 174 4.18 -15.98 14.73
N LEU A 175 3.38 -15.65 13.71
CA LEU A 175 3.31 -16.35 12.43
C LEU A 175 3.87 -15.48 11.29
N SER A 176 4.30 -16.12 10.20
CA SER A 176 4.63 -15.48 8.94
C SER A 176 3.39 -14.91 8.25
N LEU A 177 3.57 -13.81 7.50
CA LEU A 177 2.60 -13.42 6.48
C LEU A 177 2.55 -14.49 5.38
N PHE A 178 1.37 -14.76 4.83
CA PHE A 178 1.20 -15.72 3.74
C PHE A 178 2.10 -15.44 2.53
N ALA A 179 2.47 -14.17 2.30
CA ALA A 179 3.42 -13.78 1.26
C ALA A 179 4.79 -14.49 1.33
N PHE A 180 5.22 -14.97 2.51
CA PHE A 180 6.46 -15.73 2.68
C PHE A 180 6.27 -17.24 2.50
N GLU A 181 5.03 -17.73 2.53
CA GLU A 181 4.68 -19.14 2.30
C GLU A 181 4.31 -19.38 0.83
N TYR A 182 3.70 -18.38 0.19
CA TYR A 182 3.25 -18.42 -1.18
C TYR A 182 4.44 -18.52 -2.16
N ASN A 183 4.48 -19.61 -2.93
CA ASN A 183 5.58 -19.93 -3.84
C ASN A 183 5.11 -20.25 -5.26
N GLN A 184 3.95 -19.72 -5.67
CA GLN A 184 3.52 -19.82 -7.06
C GLN A 184 4.52 -19.14 -7.99
N VAL A 185 4.86 -19.82 -9.08
CA VAL A 185 5.78 -19.32 -10.10
C VAL A 185 4.95 -18.68 -11.21
N PHE A 186 5.34 -17.47 -11.59
CA PHE A 186 4.81 -16.76 -12.74
C PHE A 186 5.89 -16.64 -13.82
N PRO A 187 5.52 -16.55 -15.12
CA PRO A 187 6.50 -16.37 -16.19
C PRO A 187 7.34 -15.11 -16.03
N GLU A 188 6.73 -14.05 -15.48
CA GLU A 188 7.36 -12.75 -15.26
C GLU A 188 7.75 -12.54 -13.80
N ASN A 189 8.96 -12.03 -13.57
CA ASN A 189 9.43 -11.68 -12.23
C ASN A 189 9.13 -10.21 -11.92
N GLY A 190 8.05 -9.97 -11.15
CA GLY A 190 7.63 -8.63 -10.73
C GLY A 190 8.70 -7.81 -10.01
N TRP A 191 9.66 -8.45 -9.34
CA TRP A 191 10.77 -7.77 -8.65
C TRP A 191 11.79 -7.14 -9.60
N LYS A 192 11.74 -7.48 -10.89
CA LYS A 192 12.65 -6.94 -11.92
C LYS A 192 12.01 -5.83 -12.77
N VAL A 193 10.75 -5.49 -12.52
CA VAL A 193 10.02 -4.46 -13.29
C VAL A 193 10.64 -3.07 -13.11
N TYR A 194 11.11 -2.75 -11.90
CA TYR A 194 11.70 -1.45 -11.61
C TYR A 194 13.23 -1.56 -11.47
N ASP A 195 13.94 -0.81 -12.31
CA ASP A 195 15.36 -0.51 -12.19
C ASP A 195 15.53 1.01 -12.11
N ALA A 196 16.05 1.48 -10.98
CA ALA A 196 16.24 2.91 -10.73
C ALA A 196 17.16 3.58 -11.76
N LEU A 197 18.24 2.92 -12.17
CA LEU A 197 19.18 3.48 -13.14
C LEU A 197 18.56 3.52 -14.54
N ALA A 198 17.79 2.50 -14.90
CA ALA A 198 17.05 2.48 -16.16
C ALA A 198 15.99 3.60 -16.21
N GLU A 199 15.27 3.84 -15.11
CA GLU A 199 14.29 4.92 -15.02
C GLU A 199 14.96 6.31 -15.11
N TYR A 200 16.08 6.52 -14.43
CA TYR A 200 16.83 7.77 -14.56
C TYR A 200 17.37 7.95 -15.98
N LYS A 201 17.89 6.90 -16.61
CA LYS A 201 18.32 6.93 -18.01
C LYS A 201 17.17 7.30 -18.95
N ARG A 202 15.96 6.78 -18.72
CA ARG A 202 14.75 7.12 -19.49
C ARG A 202 14.42 8.61 -19.40
N GLN A 203 14.75 9.26 -18.28
CA GLN A 203 14.61 10.72 -18.08
C GLN A 203 15.80 11.55 -18.61
N GLY A 204 16.83 10.92 -19.19
CA GLY A 204 18.01 11.62 -19.70
C GLY A 204 19.06 11.94 -18.62
N LEU A 205 19.14 11.11 -17.56
CA LEU A 205 20.06 11.29 -16.44
C LEU A 205 21.14 10.19 -16.39
N PRO A 206 22.33 10.48 -15.82
CA PRO A 206 22.80 11.80 -15.39
C PRO A 206 23.05 12.73 -16.58
N ASN A 207 23.15 14.03 -16.33
CA ASN A 207 23.46 15.03 -17.34
C ASN A 207 24.36 16.14 -16.75
N GLU A 208 24.54 17.23 -17.49
CA GLU A 208 25.40 18.35 -17.07
C GLU A 208 24.93 19.05 -15.79
N SER A 209 23.64 19.00 -15.45
CA SER A 209 23.06 19.66 -14.28
C SER A 209 22.81 18.71 -13.11
N TRP A 210 22.62 17.41 -13.37
CA TRP A 210 22.18 16.43 -12.38
C TRP A 210 23.09 15.18 -12.37
N ARG A 211 23.56 14.81 -11.18
CA ARG A 211 24.35 13.59 -10.94
C ARG A 211 23.57 12.55 -10.14
N ILE A 212 23.95 11.30 -10.34
CA ILE A 212 23.54 10.18 -9.51
C ILE A 212 24.52 10.08 -8.33
N SER A 213 24.05 10.30 -7.11
CA SER A 213 24.81 10.09 -5.88
C SER A 213 24.57 8.70 -5.30
N LYS A 214 25.66 8.10 -4.80
CA LYS A 214 25.65 6.84 -4.03
C LYS A 214 25.77 7.08 -2.51
N VAL A 215 25.65 8.33 -2.06
CA VAL A 215 25.77 8.70 -0.63
C VAL A 215 24.81 7.93 0.29
N ASN A 216 23.72 7.38 -0.26
CA ASN A 216 22.72 6.63 0.49
C ASN A 216 22.69 5.13 0.11
N ASP A 217 23.73 4.59 -0.52
CA ASP A 217 23.75 3.19 -1.00
C ASP A 217 23.55 2.17 0.13
N ARG A 218 24.01 2.52 1.34
CA ARG A 218 23.85 1.78 2.61
C ARG A 218 22.74 2.34 3.51
N TYR A 219 21.90 3.24 3.01
CA TYR A 219 20.79 3.85 3.75
C TYR A 219 21.22 4.69 4.98
N GLU A 220 22.50 5.09 5.06
CA GLU A 220 23.07 5.83 6.19
C GLU A 220 22.69 7.32 6.19
N LEU A 221 22.46 7.92 5.02
CA LEU A 221 22.01 9.31 4.91
C LEU A 221 20.53 9.44 5.28
N CYS A 222 19.70 8.54 4.77
CA CYS A 222 18.26 8.46 5.03
C CYS A 222 17.74 7.04 4.81
N ASP A 223 17.37 6.39 5.92
CA ASP A 223 16.88 5.01 6.00
C ASP A 223 15.61 4.71 5.19
N SER A 224 14.85 5.74 4.89
CA SER A 224 13.54 5.67 4.24
C SER A 224 13.54 6.23 2.82
N TYR A 225 14.72 6.56 2.30
CA TYR A 225 14.96 6.91 0.90
C TYR A 225 15.58 5.74 0.13
N PRO A 226 15.49 5.73 -1.21
CA PRO A 226 16.15 4.72 -2.01
C PRO A 226 17.69 4.82 -1.89
N ALA A 227 18.37 3.72 -2.24
CA ALA A 227 19.83 3.63 -2.22
C ALA A 227 20.52 4.65 -3.16
N THR A 228 19.88 4.96 -4.29
CA THR A 228 20.39 5.86 -5.32
C THR A 228 19.58 7.15 -5.33
N LEU A 229 20.27 8.30 -5.29
CA LEU A 229 19.63 9.61 -5.24
C LEU A 229 20.14 10.50 -6.39
N VAL A 230 19.26 11.25 -7.03
CA VAL A 230 19.66 12.23 -8.05
C VAL A 230 19.61 13.64 -7.47
N VAL A 231 20.72 14.37 -7.61
CA VAL A 231 20.99 15.68 -7.00
C VAL A 231 21.75 16.57 -7.99
N PRO A 232 21.78 17.90 -7.80
CA PRO A 232 22.56 18.80 -8.66
C PRO A 232 24.06 18.46 -8.65
N VAL A 233 24.74 18.59 -9.80
CA VAL A 233 26.18 18.29 -9.94
C VAL A 233 27.07 19.15 -9.02
N THR A 234 26.65 20.38 -8.73
CA THR A 234 27.41 21.37 -7.96
C THR A 234 27.36 21.16 -6.44
N VAL A 235 26.56 20.19 -5.98
CA VAL A 235 26.41 19.85 -4.57
C VAL A 235 27.13 18.55 -4.26
N THR A 236 28.04 18.57 -3.30
CA THR A 236 28.88 17.44 -2.86
C THR A 236 28.14 16.54 -1.87
N ASP A 237 28.57 15.28 -1.72
CA ASP A 237 27.94 14.36 -0.77
C ASP A 237 28.08 14.81 0.70
N ASP A 238 29.15 15.52 1.06
CA ASP A 238 29.31 16.11 2.39
C ASP A 238 28.32 17.26 2.66
N GLU A 239 28.02 18.05 1.64
CA GLU A 239 26.94 19.04 1.72
C GLU A 239 25.60 18.34 1.94
N LEU A 240 25.30 17.27 1.20
CA LEU A 240 24.08 16.49 1.39
C LEU A 240 23.96 15.94 2.82
N ARG A 241 25.05 15.46 3.42
CA ARG A 241 25.08 15.03 4.83
C ARG A 241 24.69 16.16 5.78
N ARG A 242 25.17 17.38 5.54
CA ARG A 242 24.77 18.57 6.34
C ARG A 242 23.31 18.92 6.12
N VAL A 243 22.81 18.90 4.89
CA VAL A 243 21.38 19.13 4.58
C VAL A 243 20.48 18.11 5.27
N ALA A 244 20.88 16.83 5.31
CA ALA A 244 20.10 15.78 5.96
C ALA A 244 19.83 16.07 7.44
N THR A 245 20.76 16.73 8.15
CA THR A 245 20.55 17.13 9.55
C THR A 245 19.47 18.22 9.72
N PHE A 246 19.17 18.96 8.65
CA PHE A 246 18.18 20.04 8.63
C PHE A 246 16.83 19.62 8.04
N ARG A 247 16.74 18.46 7.40
CA ARG A 247 15.49 17.95 6.81
C ARG A 247 14.90 16.85 7.68
N ALA A 248 13.59 16.88 7.91
CA ALA A 248 12.92 15.89 8.74
C ALA A 248 13.23 14.46 8.26
N ARG A 249 13.76 13.62 9.16
CA ARG A 249 14.20 12.24 8.91
C ARG A 249 15.30 12.10 7.84
N GLY A 250 16.14 13.12 7.64
CA GLY A 250 17.21 13.07 6.63
C GLY A 250 16.72 13.14 5.18
N ARG A 251 15.42 13.40 4.95
CA ARG A 251 14.80 13.39 3.63
C ARG A 251 15.13 14.67 2.86
N ILE A 252 16.34 14.74 2.32
CA ILE A 252 16.84 15.88 1.54
C ILE A 252 16.07 16.08 0.23
N PRO A 253 16.07 17.30 -0.36
CA PRO A 253 15.60 17.52 -1.72
C PRO A 253 16.31 16.62 -2.74
N VAL A 254 15.55 15.74 -3.40
CA VAL A 254 16.03 14.83 -4.45
C VAL A 254 15.09 14.87 -5.66
N LEU A 255 15.65 14.67 -6.84
CA LEU A 255 14.90 14.66 -8.10
C LEU A 255 13.94 13.47 -8.15
N SER A 256 12.69 13.74 -8.53
CA SER A 256 11.68 12.73 -8.85
C SER A 256 11.40 12.65 -10.34
N TRP A 257 11.38 13.81 -11.01
CA TRP A 257 11.09 13.89 -12.44
C TRP A 257 11.77 15.11 -13.07
N LEU A 258 12.21 14.98 -14.32
CA LEU A 258 12.80 16.06 -15.11
C LEU A 258 12.06 16.22 -16.45
N HIS A 259 11.69 17.44 -16.79
CA HIS A 259 11.05 17.74 -18.07
C HIS A 259 12.08 17.64 -19.22
N PRO A 260 11.82 16.86 -20.29
CA PRO A 260 12.82 16.55 -21.32
C PRO A 260 13.31 17.78 -22.10
N GLN A 261 12.47 18.79 -22.29
CA GLN A 261 12.82 20.02 -23.04
C GLN A 261 13.21 21.19 -22.13
N SER A 262 12.30 21.67 -21.28
CA SER A 262 12.54 22.84 -20.43
C SER A 262 13.49 22.61 -19.25
N GLN A 263 13.87 21.36 -18.96
CA GLN A 263 14.69 21.01 -17.79
C GLN A 263 14.06 21.42 -16.43
N ALA A 264 12.75 21.69 -16.40
CA ALA A 264 12.03 21.91 -15.16
C ALA A 264 12.00 20.60 -14.33
N ALA A 265 12.44 20.70 -13.08
CA ALA A 265 12.56 19.56 -12.17
C ALA A 265 11.44 19.52 -11.13
N VAL A 266 10.90 18.33 -10.88
CA VAL A 266 10.08 18.04 -9.71
C VAL A 266 10.97 17.37 -8.67
N VAL A 267 11.19 18.06 -7.55
CA VAL A 267 11.97 17.57 -6.41
C VAL A 267 11.07 17.29 -5.21
N ARG A 268 11.43 16.29 -4.41
CA ARG A 268 10.71 15.91 -3.18
C ARG A 268 11.65 15.95 -1.98
N SER A 269 11.12 16.29 -0.81
CA SER A 269 11.88 16.37 0.44
C SER A 269 10.99 16.21 1.67
N GLY A 270 11.58 16.01 2.84
CA GLY A 270 10.94 16.30 4.13
C GLY A 270 10.90 17.80 4.43
N GLN A 271 10.08 18.18 5.43
CA GLN A 271 10.03 19.58 5.89
C GLN A 271 11.39 20.05 6.43
N PRO A 272 11.74 21.34 6.30
CA PRO A 272 12.90 21.91 6.96
C PRO A 272 12.68 22.00 8.47
N MET A 273 13.75 21.77 9.24
CA MET A 273 13.76 21.78 10.71
C MET A 273 14.10 23.18 11.24
N SER A 274 13.42 24.20 10.72
CA SER A 274 13.67 25.60 11.10
C SER A 274 13.27 25.92 12.54
N GLY A 275 12.27 25.22 13.08
CA GLY A 275 11.76 25.48 14.43
C GLY A 275 11.20 26.89 14.62
N VAL A 276 10.80 27.21 15.86
CA VAL A 276 10.26 28.53 16.22
C VAL A 276 11.31 29.64 16.07
N SER A 277 12.59 29.32 16.36
CA SER A 277 13.71 30.26 16.27
C SER A 277 14.11 30.62 14.84
N GLY A 278 13.48 30.03 13.82
CA GLY A 278 13.77 30.36 12.42
C GLY A 278 15.18 29.95 11.98
N LYS A 279 15.68 28.82 12.50
CA LYS A 279 16.99 28.28 12.12
C LYS A 279 17.06 28.11 10.61
N ARG A 280 18.19 28.53 10.05
CA ARG A 280 18.54 28.42 8.63
C ARG A 280 19.69 27.42 8.45
N CYS A 281 19.80 26.85 7.26
CA CYS A 281 20.87 25.95 6.89
C CYS A 281 21.45 26.40 5.55
N ARG A 282 22.72 26.85 5.57
CA ARG A 282 23.38 27.37 4.37
C ARG A 282 23.50 26.31 3.28
N ASP A 283 23.81 25.06 3.64
CA ASP A 283 23.89 23.96 2.67
C ASP A 283 22.52 23.62 2.07
N ASP A 284 21.42 23.73 2.85
CA ASP A 284 20.05 23.49 2.33
C ASP A 284 19.64 24.59 1.36
N GLU A 285 19.91 25.85 1.73
CA GLU A 285 19.67 27.01 0.86
C GLU A 285 20.50 26.91 -0.43
N LYS A 286 21.78 26.51 -0.32
CA LYS A 286 22.64 26.25 -1.49
C LYS A 286 22.08 25.13 -2.36
N LEU A 287 21.60 24.03 -1.76
CA LEU A 287 21.01 22.93 -2.53
C LEU A 287 19.75 23.38 -3.27
N LEU A 288 18.86 24.14 -2.63
CA LEU A 288 17.67 24.69 -3.29
C LEU A 288 18.03 25.68 -4.40
N GLN A 289 19.07 26.50 -4.20
CA GLN A 289 19.59 27.38 -5.23
C GLN A 289 20.15 26.57 -6.42
N ALA A 290 20.93 25.52 -6.16
CA ALA A 290 21.46 24.65 -7.21
C ALA A 290 20.35 23.93 -8.01
N VAL A 291 19.22 23.59 -7.37
CA VAL A 291 18.03 23.07 -8.08
C VAL A 291 17.41 24.14 -9.00
N MET A 292 17.37 25.40 -8.57
CA MET A 292 16.91 26.51 -9.42
C MET A 292 17.87 26.73 -10.59
N ASP A 293 19.17 26.78 -10.33
CA ASP A 293 20.23 27.02 -11.33
C ASP A 293 20.35 25.90 -12.36
N ALA A 294 19.93 24.67 -12.01
CA ALA A 294 19.85 23.55 -12.93
C ALA A 294 18.84 23.77 -14.08
N ASN A 295 17.93 24.74 -13.95
CA ASN A 295 17.00 25.15 -15.00
C ASN A 295 17.36 26.55 -15.54
N ALA A 296 18.10 26.58 -16.66
CA ALA A 296 18.52 27.83 -17.31
C ALA A 296 17.35 28.72 -17.81
N GLN A 297 16.13 28.20 -17.89
CA GLN A 297 14.96 28.93 -18.40
C GLN A 297 14.17 29.66 -17.32
N SER A 298 14.48 29.48 -16.03
CA SER A 298 13.73 30.08 -14.93
C SER A 298 14.65 30.55 -13.80
N HIS A 299 14.34 31.73 -13.25
CA HIS A 299 14.97 32.27 -12.04
C HIS A 299 14.05 32.15 -10.81
N LYS A 300 13.05 31.26 -10.87
CA LYS A 300 12.07 31.05 -9.80
C LYS A 300 11.96 29.57 -9.44
N LEU A 301 11.97 29.30 -8.14
CA LEU A 301 11.69 28.01 -7.54
C LEU A 301 10.37 28.08 -6.78
N PHE A 302 9.46 27.16 -7.08
CA PHE A 302 8.18 27.03 -6.37
C PHE A 302 8.28 25.91 -5.34
N ILE A 303 7.93 26.21 -4.08
CA ILE A 303 7.87 25.23 -3.00
C ILE A 303 6.40 25.00 -2.67
N PHE A 304 5.91 23.80 -2.97
CA PHE A 304 4.54 23.37 -2.67
C PHE A 304 4.54 22.59 -1.35
N ASP A 305 4.14 23.23 -0.25
CA ASP A 305 3.81 22.51 0.99
C ASP A 305 2.40 21.92 0.83
N ALA A 306 2.29 20.60 0.83
CA ALA A 306 1.02 19.91 0.66
C ALA A 306 0.05 20.09 1.84
N ARG A 307 0.50 20.70 2.95
CA ARG A 307 -0.31 20.91 4.14
C ARG A 307 -1.04 22.26 4.08
N PRO A 308 -2.20 22.38 4.77
CA PRO A 308 -2.76 23.67 5.11
C PRO A 308 -1.76 24.54 5.92
N SER A 309 -1.87 25.86 5.79
CA SER A 309 -0.97 26.82 6.45
C SER A 309 -0.93 26.67 7.98
N SER A 310 -2.08 26.38 8.61
CA SER A 310 -2.18 26.12 10.05
C SER A 310 -1.36 24.90 10.48
N ASN A 311 -1.40 23.82 9.70
CA ASN A 311 -0.66 22.60 9.98
C ASN A 311 0.84 22.79 9.75
N ALA A 312 1.23 23.60 8.76
CA ALA A 312 2.64 23.97 8.56
C ALA A 312 3.18 24.80 9.74
N ALA A 313 2.40 25.77 10.23
CA ALA A 313 2.74 26.58 11.39
C ALA A 313 2.84 25.74 12.67
N ALA A 314 1.89 24.83 12.92
CA ALA A 314 1.94 23.93 14.08
C ALA A 314 3.19 23.05 14.08
N ASN A 315 3.60 22.55 12.91
CA ASN A 315 4.82 21.73 12.78
C ASN A 315 6.11 22.54 12.98
N LYS A 316 6.10 23.85 12.76
CA LYS A 316 7.23 24.72 13.10
C LYS A 316 7.43 24.81 14.62
N VAL A 317 6.36 24.71 15.39
CA VAL A 317 6.40 24.70 16.87
C VAL A 317 6.83 23.34 17.42
N SER A 318 6.34 22.25 16.82
CA SER A 318 6.63 20.89 17.29
C SER A 318 7.93 20.29 16.74
N SER A 319 8.63 20.96 15.83
CA SER A 319 9.88 20.47 15.24
C SER A 319 10.93 20.15 16.32
N PRO A 320 11.24 18.87 16.59
CA PRO A 320 12.25 18.51 17.58
C PRO A 320 13.63 19.06 17.17
N ARG A 321 14.48 19.34 18.17
CA ARG A 321 15.90 19.69 17.93
C ARG A 321 16.51 18.62 17.01
N ALA A 322 17.27 19.06 16.00
CA ALA A 322 17.87 18.22 14.97
C ALA A 322 18.35 16.85 15.52
N CYS A 323 18.02 15.77 14.82
CA CYS A 323 18.50 14.42 15.15
C CYS A 323 20.00 14.47 15.41
N LYS A 324 20.42 14.08 16.62
CA LYS A 324 21.83 13.81 16.91
C LYS A 324 22.28 12.73 15.93
N GLN A 325 23.46 12.89 15.33
CA GLN A 325 24.09 11.83 14.56
C GLN A 325 24.08 10.53 15.38
N PRO A 326 23.87 9.35 14.77
CA PRO A 326 24.16 8.10 15.45
C PRO A 326 25.63 8.15 15.88
N GLN A 327 25.88 8.02 17.18
CA GLN A 327 27.22 7.76 17.67
C GLN A 327 27.74 6.52 16.94
N SER A 328 28.98 6.59 16.46
CA SER A 328 29.70 5.46 15.88
C SER A 328 29.43 4.21 16.71
N ILE A 329 28.83 3.21 16.09
CA ILE A 329 28.72 1.86 16.67
C ILE A 329 30.16 1.37 16.81
N THR A 330 30.65 1.33 18.05
CA THR A 330 31.91 0.68 18.39
C THR A 330 31.82 -0.78 17.94
N GLU A 331 32.87 -1.27 17.27
CA GLU A 331 32.95 -2.64 16.76
C GLU A 331 32.58 -3.68 17.83
N PRO A 332 31.89 -4.78 17.46
CA PRO A 332 31.72 -5.90 18.38
C PRO A 332 33.09 -6.56 18.64
N PRO A 333 33.35 -7.08 19.85
CA PRO A 333 34.60 -7.78 20.14
C PRO A 333 34.71 -9.03 19.26
N PRO A 334 35.94 -9.46 18.91
CA PRO A 334 36.13 -10.61 18.05
C PRO A 334 35.58 -11.87 18.73
N CYS A 335 34.77 -12.64 17.98
CA CYS A 335 34.38 -13.99 18.35
C CYS A 335 35.62 -14.82 18.64
N SER A 336 35.82 -15.19 19.90
CA SER A 336 36.71 -16.29 20.26
C SER A 336 36.08 -17.60 19.80
N THR A 337 36.71 -18.24 18.83
CA THR A 337 36.57 -19.67 18.51
C THR A 337 36.76 -20.53 19.75
N VAL A 338 35.74 -21.34 20.09
CA VAL A 338 35.84 -22.75 20.50
C VAL A 338 34.61 -23.48 20.01
#